data_AF-G0NUW5-F1
#
_entry.id   AF-G0NUW5-F1
#
_cell.length_a   1.000
_cell.length_b   1.000
_cell.length_c   1.000
_cell.angle_alpha   90.00
_cell.angle_beta   90.00
_cell.angle_gamma   90.00
#
_symmetry.space_group_name_H-M   'P 1'
#
loop_
_entity.id
_entity.type
_entity.pdbx_description
1 polymer ?
#
loop_
_entity_poly.entity_id
_entity_poly.type
_entity_poly.pdbx_seq_one_letter_code
_entity_poly.pdbx_strand_id
1 'polypeptide(L)'
;MNGADLVSAIELGQCFVAIDPECFAPGFPIRLQEFCDETRNLTPINPSKPPQVPGDPERAHMNMCDELGGIVYKKKQLDHLKNLADRLGVIMRLVEDKI
;
A
#
# COMPACT_ATOMS: atom_id res chain seq x y z
N MET A 1 3.29 -15.18 -42.15
CA MET A 1 4.16 -14.67 -41.08
C MET A 1 3.32 -14.60 -39.83
N ASN A 2 3.56 -15.50 -38.89
CA ASN A 2 2.70 -15.72 -37.73
C ASN A 2 2.96 -14.65 -36.68
N GLY A 3 1.89 -14.09 -36.10
CA GLY A 3 1.90 -13.02 -35.10
C GLY A 3 2.39 -13.46 -33.72
N ALA A 4 3.54 -14.11 -33.65
CA ALA A 4 4.28 -14.38 -32.45
C ALA A 4 5.58 -13.56 -32.55
N ASP A 5 5.57 -12.32 -32.04
CA ASP A 5 6.74 -11.54 -31.58
C ASP A 5 6.35 -10.07 -31.40
N LEU A 6 5.52 -9.80 -30.39
CA LEU A 6 5.31 -8.44 -29.90
C LEU A 6 5.06 -8.46 -28.38
N VAL A 7 5.91 -9.20 -27.66
CA VAL A 7 6.19 -8.89 -26.26
C VAL A 7 7.52 -8.16 -26.29
N SER A 8 7.47 -6.83 -26.43
CA SER A 8 8.64 -6.01 -26.13
C SER A 8 9.03 -6.30 -24.68
N ALA A 9 10.22 -6.86 -24.45
CA ALA A 9 10.73 -7.05 -23.10
C ALA A 9 10.63 -5.72 -22.34
N ILE A 10 10.02 -5.74 -21.16
CA ILE A 10 9.89 -4.54 -20.35
C ILE A 10 11.21 -4.36 -19.60
N GLU A 11 12.02 -3.41 -20.04
CA GLU A 11 13.32 -3.07 -19.43
C GLU A 11 13.11 -2.09 -18.26
N LEU A 12 12.78 -2.63 -17.08
CA LEU A 12 12.64 -1.84 -15.85
C LEU A 12 13.93 -1.90 -15.03
N GLY A 13 14.63 -0.77 -14.92
CA GLY A 13 15.72 -0.61 -13.97
C GLY A 13 15.18 -0.34 -12.56
N GLN A 14 15.77 -1.00 -11.55
CA GLN A 14 15.45 -0.79 -10.13
C GLN A 14 16.75 -0.59 -9.33
N CYS A 15 16.70 0.23 -8.28
CA CYS A 15 17.81 0.49 -7.37
C CYS A 15 17.33 0.34 -5.93
N PHE A 16 18.11 -0.37 -5.11
CA PHE A 16 17.81 -0.61 -3.70
C PHE A 16 19.03 -0.24 -2.87
N VAL A 17 18.81 0.53 -1.80
CA VAL A 17 19.85 0.96 -0.87
C VAL A 17 19.36 0.71 0.54
N ALA A 18 20.22 0.11 1.36
CA ALA A 18 20.01 -0.07 2.80
C ALA A 18 21.11 0.66 3.55
N ILE A 19 20.72 1.41 4.58
CA ILE A 19 21.63 2.17 5.44
C ILE A 19 21.34 1.75 6.87
N ASP A 20 22.38 1.33 7.58
CA ASP A 20 22.31 1.13 9.03
C ASP A 20 22.57 2.47 9.75
N PRO A 21 21.56 3.09 10.39
CA PRO A 21 21.74 4.37 11.05
C PRO A 21 22.63 4.31 12.30
N GLU A 22 22.75 3.13 12.94
CA GLU A 22 23.56 2.96 14.15
C GLU A 22 25.07 3.06 13.87
N CYS A 23 25.49 2.89 12.61
CA CYS A 23 26.85 3.16 12.17
C CYS A 23 27.23 4.66 12.19
N PHE A 24 26.27 5.57 12.32
CA PHE A 24 26.49 7.01 12.29
C PHE A 24 26.29 7.67 13.65
N ALA A 25 25.17 7.38 14.32
CA ALA A 25 24.87 7.92 15.64
C ALA A 25 23.80 7.08 16.34
N PRO A 26 23.93 6.86 17.67
CA PRO A 26 22.94 6.12 18.43
C PRO A 26 21.60 6.86 18.50
N GLY A 27 20.53 6.12 18.82
CA GLY A 27 19.22 6.69 19.14
C GLY A 27 18.51 7.32 17.94
N PHE A 28 18.83 6.90 16.72
CA PHE A 28 18.15 7.35 15.51
C PHE A 28 16.62 7.14 15.55
N PRO A 29 16.09 5.98 16.01
CA PRO A 29 14.65 5.77 16.04
C PRO A 29 13.90 6.76 16.92
N ILE A 30 14.48 7.13 18.08
CA ILE A 30 13.88 8.08 19.02
C ILE A 30 13.80 9.46 18.38
N ARG A 31 14.91 9.95 17.81
CA ARG A 31 14.95 11.27 17.15
C ARG A 31 14.00 11.35 15.96
N LEU A 32 13.89 10.26 15.18
CA LEU A 32 12.95 10.20 14.06
C LEU A 32 11.50 10.22 14.55
N GLN A 33 11.19 9.52 15.65
CA GLN A 33 9.87 9.51 16.25
C GLN A 33 9.49 10.91 16.76
N GLU A 34 10.39 11.58 17.50
CA GLU A 34 10.22 12.95 17.96
C GLU A 34 9.91 13.90 16.78
N PHE A 35 10.69 13.84 15.71
CA PHE A 35 10.47 14.63 14.50
C PHE A 35 9.09 14.37 13.87
N CYS A 36 8.67 13.09 13.77
CA CYS A 36 7.38 12.75 13.23
C CYS A 36 6.24 13.30 14.10
N ASP A 37 6.38 13.23 15.42
CA ASP A 37 5.37 13.70 16.37
C ASP A 37 5.26 15.22 16.40
N GLU A 38 6.39 15.93 16.37
CA GLU A 38 6.42 17.39 16.19
C GLU A 38 5.66 17.80 14.93
N THR A 39 5.90 17.10 13.81
CA THR A 39 5.23 17.38 12.54
C THR A 39 3.72 17.18 12.62
N ARG A 40 3.25 16.08 13.24
CA ARG A 40 1.82 15.80 13.43
C ARG A 40 1.12 16.84 14.32
N ASN A 41 1.85 17.41 15.27
CA ASN A 41 1.32 18.36 16.24
C ASN A 41 1.33 19.82 15.76
N LEU A 42 1.80 20.11 14.54
CA LEU A 42 1.73 21.45 13.96
C LEU A 42 0.27 21.92 13.79
N THR A 43 0.04 23.22 13.98
CA THR A 43 -1.28 23.82 13.79
C THR A 43 -1.77 23.61 12.36
N PRO A 44 -2.92 22.92 12.15
CA PRO A 44 -3.44 22.69 10.81
C PRO A 44 -4.01 23.96 10.20
N ILE A 45 -3.76 24.17 8.89
CA ILE A 45 -4.43 25.23 8.11
C ILE A 45 -5.93 24.94 8.00
N ASN A 46 -6.30 23.66 7.87
CA ASN A 46 -7.68 23.19 7.87
C ASN A 46 -7.88 22.18 9.01
N PRO A 47 -8.72 22.45 10.02
CA PRO A 47 -8.96 21.54 11.14
C PRO A 47 -9.45 20.14 10.73
N SER A 48 -10.09 19.99 9.56
CA SER A 48 -10.53 18.70 9.03
C SER A 48 -9.43 17.90 8.33
N LYS A 49 -8.22 18.46 8.18
CA LYS A 49 -7.09 17.86 7.49
C LYS A 49 -5.80 18.13 8.27
N PRO A 50 -5.60 17.46 9.42
CA PRO A 50 -4.38 17.62 10.21
C PRO A 50 -3.13 17.17 9.41
N PRO A 51 -1.93 17.66 9.76
CA PRO A 51 -0.68 17.17 9.18
C PRO A 51 -0.53 15.66 9.36
N GLN A 52 0.01 15.01 8.34
CA GLN A 52 0.31 13.58 8.36
C GLN A 52 1.74 13.38 7.85
N VAL A 53 2.44 12.40 8.41
CA VAL A 53 3.75 11.99 7.89
C VAL A 53 3.59 10.78 6.96
N PRO A 54 4.56 10.54 6.04
CA PRO A 54 4.52 9.37 5.18
C PRO A 54 4.29 8.07 5.96
N GLY A 55 3.36 7.24 5.48
CA GLY A 55 2.96 5.99 6.12
C GLY A 55 1.74 6.10 7.06
N ASP A 56 1.33 7.30 7.48
CA ASP A 56 0.12 7.46 8.32
C ASP A 56 -1.17 7.08 7.57
N PRO A 57 -1.41 7.54 6.32
CA PRO A 57 -2.59 7.14 5.56
C PRO A 57 -2.62 5.63 5.31
N GLU A 58 -1.47 5.03 5.01
CA GLU A 58 -1.35 3.59 4.75
C GLU A 58 -1.61 2.77 6.01
N ARG A 59 -1.09 3.17 7.17
CA ARG A 59 -1.41 2.54 8.47
C ARG A 59 -2.89 2.62 8.80
N ALA A 60 -3.50 3.79 8.61
CA ALA A 60 -4.93 3.96 8.83
C ALA A 60 -5.75 3.06 7.91
N HIS A 61 -5.33 2.91 6.65
CA HIS A 61 -5.99 2.02 5.69
C HIS A 61 -5.81 0.54 6.04
N MET A 62 -4.62 0.12 6.49
CA MET A 62 -4.38 -1.25 6.96
C MET A 62 -5.24 -1.57 8.18
N ASN A 63 -5.28 -0.68 9.17
CA ASN A 63 -6.14 -0.84 10.35
C ASN A 63 -7.62 -0.96 9.97
N MET A 64 -8.09 -0.12 9.04
CA MET A 64 -9.45 -0.22 8.50
C MET A 64 -9.70 -1.59 7.86
N CYS A 65 -8.76 -2.13 7.07
CA CYS A 65 -8.90 -3.44 6.46
C CYS A 65 -8.91 -4.56 7.51
N ASP A 66 -8.08 -4.46 8.55
CA ASP A 66 -8.03 -5.41 9.65
C ASP A 66 -9.35 -5.41 10.44
N GLU A 67 -9.92 -4.23 10.72
CA GLU A 67 -11.22 -4.07 11.37
C GLU A 67 -12.38 -4.65 10.53
N LEU A 68 -12.30 -4.48 9.21
CA LEU A 68 -13.27 -5.06 8.27
C LEU A 68 -13.10 -6.56 8.07
N GLY A 69 -11.98 -7.14 8.50
CA GLY A 69 -11.62 -8.54 8.27
C GLY A 69 -11.28 -8.85 6.80
N GLY A 70 -10.94 -7.82 6.01
CA GLY A 70 -10.68 -7.97 4.59
C GLY A 70 -10.42 -6.65 3.87
N ILE A 71 -9.92 -6.76 2.63
CA ILE A 71 -9.63 -5.61 1.77
C ILE A 71 -10.86 -5.28 0.92
N VAL A 72 -11.21 -4.00 0.85
CA VAL A 72 -12.36 -3.52 0.07
C VAL A 72 -11.94 -3.27 -1.37
N TYR A 73 -12.60 -3.94 -2.30
CA TYR A 73 -12.44 -3.72 -3.74
C TYR A 73 -13.68 -3.05 -4.35
N LYS A 74 -13.48 -2.33 -5.45
CA LYS A 74 -14.60 -1.81 -6.25
C LYS A 74 -15.27 -2.98 -6.97
N LYS A 75 -16.61 -2.93 -7.12
CA LYS A 75 -17.40 -3.96 -7.83
C LYS A 75 -16.81 -4.38 -9.19
N LYS A 76 -16.39 -3.40 -10.01
CA LYS A 76 -15.76 -3.66 -11.31
C LYS A 76 -14.46 -4.47 -11.22
N GLN A 77 -13.69 -4.30 -10.15
CA GLN A 77 -12.46 -5.07 -9.93
C GLN A 77 -12.81 -6.52 -9.57
N LEU A 78 -13.84 -6.74 -8.74
CA LEU A 78 -14.34 -8.08 -8.43
C LEU A 78 -14.86 -8.78 -9.68
N ASP A 79 -15.61 -8.08 -10.54
CA ASP A 79 -16.11 -8.63 -11.81
C ASP A 79 -14.94 -9.05 -12.72
N HIS A 80 -13.88 -8.23 -12.77
CA HIS A 80 -12.69 -8.55 -13.56
C HIS A 80 -11.95 -9.78 -13.03
N LEU A 81 -11.77 -9.87 -11.70
CA LEU A 81 -11.14 -11.01 -11.05
C LEU A 81 -11.94 -12.29 -11.25
N LYS A 82 -13.28 -12.21 -11.17
CA LYS A 82 -14.18 -13.34 -11.43
C LYS A 82 -14.04 -13.84 -12.87
N ASN A 83 -14.10 -12.94 -13.84
CA ASN A 83 -13.91 -13.29 -15.25
C ASN A 83 -12.53 -13.92 -15.50
N LEU A 84 -11.48 -13.45 -14.82
CA LEU A 84 -10.15 -14.04 -14.90
C LEU A 84 -10.13 -15.45 -14.29
N ALA A 85 -10.75 -15.64 -13.13
CA ALA A 85 -10.85 -16.93 -12.46
C ALA A 85 -11.58 -17.97 -13.32
N ASP A 86 -12.70 -17.59 -13.91
CA ASP A 86 -13.48 -18.43 -14.84
C ASP A 86 -12.65 -18.85 -16.07
N ARG A 87 -11.90 -17.91 -16.65
CA ARG A 87 -11.01 -18.18 -17.81
C ARG A 87 -9.88 -19.15 -17.47
N LEU A 88 -9.39 -19.10 -16.24
CA LEU A 88 -8.28 -19.94 -15.77
C LEU A 88 -8.77 -21.25 -15.11
N GLY A 89 -10.09 -21.43 -14.94
CA GLY A 89 -10.66 -22.60 -14.27
C GLY A 89 -10.33 -22.68 -12.78
N VAL A 90 -10.08 -21.55 -12.12
CA VAL A 90 -9.76 -21.48 -10.68
C VAL A 90 -10.92 -20.88 -9.90
N ILE A 91 -11.09 -21.32 -8.65
CA ILE A 91 -12.18 -20.84 -7.80
C ILE A 91 -11.78 -19.51 -7.14
N MET A 92 -12.53 -18.45 -7.44
CA MET A 92 -12.45 -17.20 -6.70
C MET A 92 -13.21 -17.35 -5.37
N ARG A 93 -12.51 -17.19 -4.24
CA ARG A 93 -13.12 -17.15 -2.91
C ARG A 93 -13.23 -15.72 -2.43
N LEU A 94 -14.44 -15.29 -2.10
CA LEU A 94 -14.71 -14.06 -1.40
C LEU A 94 -14.91 -14.38 0.08
N VAL A 95 -14.52 -13.47 0.96
CA VAL A 95 -14.89 -13.54 2.37
C VAL A 95 -16.39 -13.20 2.43
N GLU A 96 -17.22 -14.22 2.52
CA GLU A 96 -18.65 -14.07 2.79
C GLU A 96 -18.79 -13.84 4.30
N ASP A 97 -19.17 -12.62 4.71
CA ASP A 97 -19.88 -12.40 5.99
C ASP A 97 -20.31 -10.94 6.30
N LYS A 98 -20.10 -9.94 5.43
CA LYS A 98 -20.61 -8.56 5.67
C LYS A 98 -20.93 -7.79 4.39
N ILE A 99 -21.93 -8.23 3.62
CA ILE A 99 -22.67 -7.32 2.71
C ILE A 99 -23.93 -6.87 3.42
#